data_AF-A0A952GIC7-F1
#
_entry.id   AF-A0A952GIC7-F1
#
_cell.length_a   1.000
_cell.length_b   1.000
_cell.length_c   1.000
_cell.angle_alpha   90.00
_cell.angle_beta   90.00
_cell.angle_gamma   90.00
#
_symmetry.space_group_name_H-M   'P 1'
#
loop_
_entity.id
_entity.type
_entity.pdbx_description
1 polymer ?
#
loop_
_entity_poly.entity_id
_entity_poly.type
_entity_poly.pdbx_seq_one_letter_code
_entity_poly.pdbx_strand_id
1 'polypeptide(L)'
;DDGTGQGNSNPQRVAQAQQLVSFADQAKTHFGTDRVFLSGDFNAYTEEDPIAVLRGAGFTDIGSHESPGEHTYLFDGVVGSLDHVLANDAALGTVSGAHVWNINSVEPVALEYSRFNYNATDFYSADPFRASDHDPLLVGLDTSAPAVATTTSATVSPDPVPTSNKSSQPGVVSIHVTSPNDTVTGGTVEVYDGSTLVGTTTVSATAATTVTLPAYKHKGTHTLTIRYLGTALFAPSATTVSFEVSNK
;
A
#
# COMPACT_ATOMS: atom_id res chain seq x y z
N ASP A 1 20.14 -32.84 -18.75
CA ASP A 1 18.78 -32.97 -19.28
C ASP A 1 18.20 -34.27 -18.75
N ASP A 2 17.01 -34.21 -18.16
CA ASP A 2 16.25 -35.37 -17.65
C ASP A 2 15.30 -35.97 -18.72
N GLY A 3 15.41 -35.50 -19.96
CA GLY A 3 14.60 -35.94 -21.10
C GLY A 3 13.38 -35.07 -21.37
N THR A 4 13.17 -34.01 -20.59
CA THR A 4 12.11 -33.02 -20.81
C THR A 4 12.52 -31.90 -21.77
N GLY A 5 13.82 -31.73 -22.02
CA GLY A 5 14.34 -30.61 -22.81
C GLY A 5 14.37 -29.27 -22.07
N GLN A 6 14.12 -29.28 -20.75
CA GLN A 6 14.05 -28.09 -19.88
C GLN A 6 15.08 -28.20 -18.74
N GLY A 7 16.29 -28.66 -19.06
CA GLY A 7 17.34 -28.89 -18.06
C GLY A 7 17.11 -30.16 -17.23
N ASN A 8 17.83 -30.28 -16.12
CA ASN A 8 17.70 -31.42 -15.19
C ASN A 8 16.71 -31.09 -14.08
N SER A 9 16.03 -32.09 -13.52
CA SER A 9 15.10 -31.97 -12.39
C SER A 9 13.83 -31.15 -12.66
N ASN A 10 13.40 -31.03 -13.92
CA ASN A 10 12.18 -30.30 -14.27
C ASN A 10 10.93 -30.89 -13.56
N PRO A 11 10.70 -32.22 -13.49
CA PRO A 11 9.57 -32.78 -12.73
C PRO A 11 9.54 -32.37 -11.26
N GLN A 12 10.71 -32.22 -10.62
CA GLN A 12 10.80 -31.75 -9.24
C GLN A 12 10.47 -30.26 -9.14
N ARG A 13 10.95 -29.41 -10.07
CA ARG A 13 10.60 -27.98 -10.10
C ARG A 13 9.10 -27.77 -10.35
N VAL A 14 8.48 -28.58 -11.20
CA VAL A 14 7.02 -28.61 -11.39
C VAL A 14 6.30 -28.96 -10.09
N ALA A 15 6.75 -30.02 -9.39
CA ALA A 15 6.16 -30.40 -8.10
C ALA A 15 6.34 -29.29 -7.04
N GLN A 16 7.50 -28.62 -7.01
CA GLN A 16 7.75 -27.48 -6.13
C GLN A 16 6.83 -26.29 -6.44
N ALA A 17 6.62 -25.96 -7.72
CA ALA A 17 5.69 -24.90 -8.12
C ALA A 17 4.24 -25.21 -7.66
N GLN A 18 3.79 -26.47 -7.77
CA GLN A 18 2.48 -26.90 -7.27
C GLN A 18 2.36 -26.75 -5.74
N GLN A 19 3.42 -27.11 -5.00
CA GLN A 19 3.46 -26.91 -3.55
C GLN A 19 3.47 -25.42 -3.18
N LEU A 20 4.16 -24.58 -3.95
CA LEU A 20 4.20 -23.14 -3.74
C LEU A 20 2.82 -22.50 -3.93
N VAL A 21 2.03 -22.92 -4.93
CA VAL A 21 0.63 -22.48 -5.08
C VAL A 21 -0.18 -22.84 -3.83
N SER A 22 -0.06 -24.09 -3.36
CA SER A 22 -0.78 -24.54 -2.16
C SER A 22 -0.36 -23.75 -0.90
N PHE A 23 0.91 -23.40 -0.79
CA PHE A 23 1.44 -22.56 0.28
C PHE A 23 0.92 -21.12 0.19
N ALA A 24 0.88 -20.54 -1.02
CA ALA A 24 0.37 -19.20 -1.26
C ALA A 24 -1.08 -19.04 -0.79
N ASP A 25 -1.94 -20.04 -1.07
CA ASP A 25 -3.34 -20.03 -0.62
C ASP A 25 -3.47 -20.09 0.91
N GLN A 26 -2.62 -20.87 1.58
CA GLN A 26 -2.55 -20.92 3.03
C GLN A 26 -2.09 -19.59 3.61
N ALA A 27 -1.09 -18.96 3.00
CA ALA A 27 -0.59 -17.65 3.40
C ALA A 27 -1.66 -16.56 3.25
N LYS A 28 -2.40 -16.51 2.13
CA LYS A 28 -3.54 -15.59 1.95
C LYS A 28 -4.54 -15.68 3.09
N THR A 29 -4.92 -16.92 3.44
CA THR A 29 -5.89 -17.19 4.51
C THR A 29 -5.33 -16.79 5.86
N HIS A 30 -4.08 -17.14 6.15
CA HIS A 30 -3.44 -16.85 7.43
C HIS A 30 -3.27 -15.35 7.69
N PHE A 31 -2.86 -14.60 6.68
CA PHE A 31 -2.59 -13.16 6.78
C PHE A 31 -3.79 -12.27 6.45
N GLY A 32 -4.92 -12.85 5.99
CA GLY A 32 -6.11 -12.08 5.63
C GLY A 32 -5.87 -11.10 4.49
N THR A 33 -5.03 -11.47 3.52
CA THR A 33 -4.69 -10.63 2.36
C THR A 33 -5.02 -11.33 1.06
N ASP A 34 -5.51 -10.55 0.10
CA ASP A 34 -5.71 -11.02 -1.27
C ASP A 34 -4.46 -10.84 -2.15
N ARG A 35 -3.51 -10.00 -1.73
CA ARG A 35 -2.30 -9.66 -2.49
C ARG A 35 -1.19 -10.67 -2.19
N VAL A 36 -0.74 -11.41 -3.21
CA VAL A 36 0.39 -12.33 -3.10
C VAL A 36 1.40 -12.11 -4.21
N PHE A 37 2.66 -12.02 -3.81
CA PHE A 37 3.82 -12.09 -4.68
C PHE A 37 4.58 -13.40 -4.40
N LEU A 38 5.04 -14.06 -5.46
CA LEU A 38 5.99 -15.18 -5.43
C LEU A 38 7.29 -14.68 -6.03
N SER A 39 8.36 -14.60 -5.25
CA SER A 39 9.61 -13.97 -5.68
C SER A 39 10.81 -14.83 -5.39
N GLY A 40 11.73 -14.95 -6.35
CA GLY A 40 13.02 -15.60 -6.16
C GLY A 40 13.55 -16.22 -7.44
N ASP A 41 14.62 -16.99 -7.29
CA ASP A 41 15.16 -17.86 -8.34
C ASP A 41 14.34 -19.17 -8.39
N PHE A 42 13.61 -19.37 -9.48
CA PHE A 42 12.82 -20.59 -9.71
C PHE A 42 13.62 -21.67 -10.44
N ASN A 43 14.85 -21.37 -10.88
CA ASN A 43 15.71 -22.22 -11.70
C ASN A 43 14.97 -22.77 -12.94
N ALA A 44 14.08 -21.97 -13.50
CA ALA A 44 13.27 -22.33 -14.66
C ALA A 44 13.13 -21.11 -15.57
N TYR A 45 13.39 -21.26 -16.87
CA TYR A 45 13.14 -20.17 -17.81
C TYR A 45 11.64 -19.83 -17.89
N THR A 46 11.31 -18.60 -18.29
CA THR A 46 9.93 -18.07 -18.34
C THR A 46 8.90 -18.98 -19.01
N GLU A 47 9.30 -19.76 -20.02
CA GLU A 47 8.41 -20.66 -20.76
C GLU A 47 8.52 -22.14 -20.34
N GLU A 48 9.27 -22.45 -19.27
CA GLU A 48 9.33 -23.80 -18.71
C GLU A 48 8.08 -24.16 -17.90
N ASP A 49 7.85 -25.46 -17.74
CA ASP A 49 6.69 -26.05 -17.08
C ASP A 49 6.47 -25.52 -15.65
N PRO A 50 7.50 -25.28 -14.80
CA PRO A 50 7.29 -24.75 -13.45
C PRO A 50 6.65 -23.35 -13.47
N ILE A 51 7.07 -22.49 -14.40
CA ILE A 51 6.49 -21.15 -14.56
C ILE A 51 5.09 -21.25 -15.19
N ALA A 52 4.87 -22.18 -16.12
CA ALA A 52 3.54 -22.46 -16.66
C ALA A 52 2.54 -22.90 -15.59
N VAL A 53 2.96 -23.68 -14.58
CA VAL A 53 2.12 -24.04 -13.41
C VAL A 53 1.66 -22.80 -12.65
N LEU A 54 2.58 -21.88 -12.34
CA LEU A 54 2.25 -20.66 -11.59
C LEU A 54 1.33 -19.74 -12.40
N ARG A 55 1.58 -19.60 -13.71
CA ARG A 55 0.68 -18.90 -14.64
C ARG A 55 -0.71 -19.52 -14.67
N GLY A 56 -0.79 -20.84 -14.74
CA GLY A 56 -2.05 -21.58 -14.69
C GLY A 56 -2.81 -21.41 -13.37
N ALA A 57 -2.11 -21.08 -12.28
CA ALA A 57 -2.70 -20.75 -10.98
C ALA A 57 -3.13 -19.28 -10.83
N GLY A 58 -3.02 -18.47 -11.90
CA GLY A 58 -3.44 -17.07 -11.92
C GLY A 58 -2.37 -16.08 -11.47
N PHE A 59 -1.10 -16.46 -11.51
CA PHE A 59 0.01 -15.53 -11.28
C PHE A 59 0.57 -15.00 -12.61
N THR A 60 0.82 -13.69 -12.66
CA THR A 60 1.46 -13.01 -13.78
C THR A 60 2.93 -12.78 -13.47
N ASP A 61 3.83 -13.18 -14.36
CA ASP A 61 5.26 -12.84 -14.26
C ASP A 61 5.46 -11.34 -14.55
N ILE A 62 5.89 -10.59 -13.53
CA ILE A 62 6.01 -9.13 -13.59
C ILE A 62 7.11 -8.72 -14.58
N GLY A 63 8.25 -9.42 -14.58
CA GLY A 63 9.37 -9.08 -15.48
C GLY A 63 8.95 -9.11 -16.95
N SER A 64 8.28 -10.18 -17.36
CA SER A 64 7.76 -10.31 -18.73
C SER A 64 6.63 -9.31 -19.05
N HIS A 65 5.85 -8.92 -18.05
CA HIS A 65 4.72 -7.99 -18.21
C HIS A 65 5.16 -6.52 -18.30
N GLU A 66 6.04 -6.09 -17.40
CA GLU A 66 6.45 -4.69 -17.23
C GLU A 66 7.76 -4.34 -17.94
N SER A 67 8.64 -5.33 -18.14
CA SER A 67 10.00 -5.14 -18.68
C SER A 67 10.29 -6.13 -19.83
N PRO A 68 9.45 -6.19 -20.88
CA PRO A 68 9.60 -7.18 -21.93
C PRO A 68 10.94 -7.05 -22.65
N GLY A 69 11.67 -8.16 -22.75
CA GLY A 69 12.99 -8.24 -23.40
C GLY A 69 14.18 -8.01 -22.45
N GLU A 70 13.93 -7.77 -21.18
CA GLU A 70 14.95 -7.76 -20.14
C GLU A 70 15.06 -9.15 -19.47
N HIS A 71 16.27 -9.54 -19.10
CA HIS A 71 16.61 -10.90 -18.69
C HIS A 71 17.55 -10.89 -17.50
N THR A 72 17.36 -11.82 -16.56
CA THR A 72 18.14 -11.86 -15.32
C THR A 72 19.38 -12.75 -15.39
N TYR A 73 19.51 -13.57 -16.45
CA TYR A 73 20.48 -14.66 -16.46
C TYR A 73 21.00 -15.04 -17.85
N LEU A 74 22.24 -15.52 -17.88
CA LEU A 74 22.88 -16.15 -19.03
C LEU A 74 23.57 -17.44 -18.61
N PHE A 75 23.26 -18.54 -19.29
CA PHE A 75 23.96 -19.81 -19.10
C PHE A 75 24.13 -20.56 -20.41
N ASP A 76 25.37 -20.99 -20.66
CA ASP A 76 25.76 -21.79 -21.84
C ASP A 76 25.25 -21.21 -23.19
N GLY A 77 25.26 -19.87 -23.28
CA GLY A 77 24.81 -19.13 -24.48
C GLY A 77 23.30 -18.92 -24.60
N VAL A 78 22.51 -19.39 -23.63
CA VAL A 78 21.08 -19.09 -23.51
C VAL A 78 20.89 -17.88 -22.60
N VAL A 79 20.09 -16.92 -23.06
CA VAL A 79 19.73 -15.71 -22.31
C VAL A 79 18.25 -15.78 -21.98
N GLY A 80 17.91 -15.51 -20.72
CA GLY A 80 16.54 -15.49 -20.24
C GLY A 80 16.49 -15.15 -18.75
N SER A 81 15.35 -15.36 -18.11
CA SER A 81 15.21 -15.14 -16.66
C SER A 81 15.02 -16.48 -15.96
N LEU A 82 15.75 -16.68 -14.86
CA LEU A 82 15.45 -17.72 -13.86
C LEU A 82 14.84 -17.10 -12.60
N ASP A 83 15.08 -15.81 -12.39
CA ASP A 83 14.54 -15.03 -11.29
C ASP A 83 13.24 -14.38 -11.73
N HIS A 84 12.19 -14.68 -10.98
CA HIS A 84 10.85 -14.20 -11.26
C HIS A 84 10.28 -13.51 -10.04
N VAL A 85 9.49 -12.47 -10.30
CA VAL A 85 8.49 -12.00 -9.34
C VAL A 85 7.14 -12.19 -10.03
N LEU A 86 6.33 -13.10 -9.51
CA LEU A 86 4.99 -13.36 -10.01
C LEU A 86 3.95 -12.79 -9.05
N ALA A 87 2.91 -12.14 -9.59
CA ALA A 87 1.84 -11.52 -8.81
C ALA A 87 0.47 -12.08 -9.20
N ASN A 88 -0.38 -12.35 -8.22
CA ASN A 88 -1.80 -12.55 -8.50
C ASN A 88 -2.49 -11.22 -8.84
N ASP A 89 -3.71 -11.24 -9.39
CA ASP A 89 -4.40 -10.02 -9.86
C ASP A 89 -4.45 -8.87 -8.84
N ALA A 90 -4.72 -9.19 -7.57
CA ALA A 90 -4.80 -8.18 -6.50
C ALA A 90 -3.43 -7.55 -6.19
N ALA A 91 -2.36 -8.34 -6.24
CA ALA A 91 -0.99 -7.84 -6.10
C ALA A 91 -0.52 -7.08 -7.35
N LEU A 92 -0.86 -7.57 -8.55
CA LEU A 92 -0.52 -6.92 -9.81
C LEU A 92 -1.11 -5.51 -9.89
N GLY A 93 -2.33 -5.31 -9.38
CA GLY A 93 -2.94 -3.97 -9.28
C GLY A 93 -2.20 -2.98 -8.36
N THR A 94 -1.18 -3.43 -7.62
CA THR A 94 -0.28 -2.56 -6.83
C THR A 94 1.08 -2.33 -7.49
N VAL A 95 1.37 -2.95 -8.64
CA VAL A 95 2.65 -2.77 -9.33
C VAL A 95 2.66 -1.43 -10.05
N SER A 96 3.71 -0.63 -9.82
CA SER A 96 3.91 0.67 -10.48
C SER A 96 4.94 0.63 -11.61
N GLY A 97 5.63 -0.51 -11.78
CA GLY A 97 6.55 -0.81 -12.86
C GLY A 97 7.59 -1.84 -12.43
N ALA A 98 8.41 -2.31 -13.38
CA ALA A 98 9.57 -3.14 -13.09
C ALA A 98 10.74 -2.83 -14.03
N HIS A 99 11.94 -3.28 -13.66
CA HIS A 99 13.15 -3.21 -14.47
C HIS A 99 14.18 -4.22 -13.99
N VAL A 100 14.94 -4.84 -14.88
CA VAL A 100 16.14 -5.61 -14.54
C VAL A 100 17.32 -4.66 -14.39
N TRP A 101 17.86 -4.55 -13.17
CA TRP A 101 19.08 -3.80 -12.94
C TRP A 101 20.27 -4.60 -13.47
N ASN A 102 20.70 -4.28 -14.68
CA ASN A 102 21.84 -4.93 -15.31
C ASN A 102 23.14 -4.54 -14.58
N ILE A 103 23.66 -5.47 -13.79
CA ILE A 103 24.93 -5.37 -13.07
C ILE A 103 26.06 -6.04 -13.86
N ASN A 104 25.90 -6.20 -15.17
CA ASN A 104 26.77 -7.02 -16.01
C ASN A 104 26.96 -8.43 -15.42
N SER A 105 25.87 -9.08 -14.99
CA SER A 105 25.91 -10.47 -14.50
C SER A 105 26.61 -11.44 -15.45
N VAL A 106 26.69 -11.10 -16.74
CA VAL A 106 27.33 -11.88 -17.82
C VAL A 106 28.85 -11.69 -17.95
N GLU A 107 29.47 -10.84 -17.12
CA GLU A 107 30.92 -10.63 -17.13
C GLU A 107 31.71 -11.93 -16.89
N PRO A 108 32.99 -12.01 -17.32
CA PRO A 108 33.83 -13.18 -17.06
C PRO A 108 33.79 -13.65 -15.60
N VAL A 109 33.69 -14.97 -15.38
CA VAL A 109 33.69 -15.60 -14.04
C VAL A 109 34.89 -15.20 -13.17
N ALA A 110 36.01 -14.76 -13.78
CA ALA A 110 37.17 -14.27 -13.05
C ALA A 110 36.88 -13.01 -12.21
N LEU A 111 35.91 -12.19 -12.63
CA LEU A 111 35.49 -10.96 -11.95
C LEU A 111 34.45 -11.21 -10.84
N GLU A 112 33.93 -12.43 -10.74
CA GLU A 112 32.87 -12.76 -9.78
C GLU A 112 33.35 -12.62 -8.34
N TYR A 113 32.50 -12.03 -7.50
CA TYR A 113 32.80 -11.78 -6.09
C TYR A 113 33.28 -13.05 -5.34
N SER A 114 32.74 -14.21 -5.71
CA SER A 114 33.07 -15.51 -5.12
C SER A 114 34.48 -16.03 -5.47
N ARG A 115 35.20 -15.32 -6.36
CA ARG A 115 36.57 -15.60 -6.81
C ARG A 115 37.60 -14.64 -6.24
N PHE A 116 37.24 -13.83 -5.25
CA PHE A 116 38.19 -13.02 -4.49
C PHE A 116 39.36 -13.89 -4.02
N ASN A 117 40.58 -13.49 -4.38
CA ASN A 117 41.83 -14.20 -4.03
C ASN A 117 41.92 -15.67 -4.54
N TYR A 118 41.18 -16.03 -5.60
CA TYR A 118 41.29 -17.37 -6.23
C TYR A 118 42.37 -17.46 -7.31
N ASN A 119 42.84 -16.32 -7.83
CA ASN A 119 43.76 -16.24 -8.96
C ASN A 119 45.08 -15.58 -8.56
N ALA A 120 46.14 -15.76 -9.36
CA ALA A 120 47.42 -15.08 -9.16
C ALA A 120 47.32 -13.55 -9.27
N THR A 121 46.30 -13.06 -9.97
CA THR A 121 45.91 -11.65 -10.03
C THR A 121 44.50 -11.54 -9.46
N ASP A 122 44.30 -10.63 -8.51
CA ASP A 122 42.97 -10.35 -8.00
C ASP A 122 42.22 -9.47 -9.00
N PHE A 123 41.11 -9.99 -9.50
CA PHE A 123 40.23 -9.31 -10.45
C PHE A 123 38.98 -8.75 -9.77
N TYR A 124 38.80 -9.00 -8.46
CA TYR A 124 37.68 -8.49 -7.71
C TYR A 124 37.69 -6.95 -7.66
N SER A 125 36.51 -6.36 -7.85
CA SER A 125 36.24 -4.96 -7.56
C SER A 125 35.05 -4.86 -6.59
N ALA A 126 35.10 -3.85 -5.70
CA ALA A 126 34.02 -3.56 -4.76
C ALA A 126 32.99 -2.60 -5.38
N ASP A 127 32.54 -2.92 -6.59
CA ASP A 127 31.49 -2.20 -7.32
C ASP A 127 30.34 -3.17 -7.65
N PRO A 128 29.22 -2.69 -8.24
CA PRO A 128 28.08 -3.56 -8.53
C PRO A 128 28.36 -4.60 -9.63
N PHE A 129 29.35 -4.41 -10.49
CA PHE A 129 29.54 -5.25 -11.66
C PHE A 129 29.94 -6.67 -11.25
N ARG A 130 29.23 -7.68 -11.78
CA ARG A 130 29.43 -9.10 -11.44
C ARG A 130 29.40 -9.38 -9.92
N ALA A 131 28.69 -8.54 -9.17
CA ALA A 131 28.42 -8.77 -7.74
C ALA A 131 27.49 -9.98 -7.51
N SER A 132 26.85 -10.47 -8.57
CA SER A 132 26.16 -11.76 -8.68
C SER A 132 26.31 -12.27 -10.12
N ASP A 133 26.09 -13.57 -10.31
CA ASP A 133 25.88 -14.20 -11.62
C ASP A 133 24.45 -14.02 -12.15
N HIS A 134 23.59 -13.32 -11.42
CA HIS A 134 22.23 -12.93 -11.82
C HIS A 134 22.04 -11.40 -11.75
N ASP A 135 21.29 -10.84 -12.69
CA ASP A 135 20.86 -9.45 -12.65
C ASP A 135 19.56 -9.31 -11.82
N PRO A 136 19.50 -8.42 -10.81
CA PRO A 136 18.31 -8.25 -9.98
C PRO A 136 17.08 -7.73 -10.75
N LEU A 137 15.91 -8.33 -10.53
CA LEU A 137 14.62 -7.75 -10.93
C LEU A 137 14.11 -6.76 -9.87
N LEU A 138 13.97 -5.49 -10.26
CA LEU A 138 13.39 -4.43 -9.45
C LEU A 138 11.89 -4.32 -9.73
N VAL A 139 11.06 -4.32 -8.69
CA VAL A 139 9.60 -4.14 -8.79
C VAL A 139 9.17 -2.96 -7.93
N GLY A 140 8.51 -1.98 -8.55
CA GLY A 140 7.89 -0.85 -7.86
C GLY A 140 6.48 -1.21 -7.37
N LEU A 141 6.16 -0.80 -6.14
CA LEU A 141 4.85 -1.01 -5.53
C LEU A 141 4.19 0.33 -5.15
N ASP A 142 2.95 0.53 -5.58
CA ASP A 142 2.04 1.52 -5.02
C ASP A 142 1.36 0.93 -3.79
N THR A 143 1.75 1.44 -2.62
CA THR A 143 1.22 1.01 -1.32
C THR A 143 0.10 1.91 -0.82
N SER A 144 -0.43 2.80 -1.67
CA SER A 144 -1.58 3.63 -1.29
C SER A 144 -2.78 2.75 -0.94
N ALA A 145 -3.23 2.88 0.31
CA ALA A 145 -4.47 2.27 0.76
C ALA A 145 -5.61 3.27 0.55
N PRO A 146 -6.84 2.82 0.20
CA PRO A 146 -8.01 3.66 0.28
C PRO A 146 -8.13 4.24 1.69
N ALA A 147 -8.46 5.53 1.80
CA ALA A 147 -8.70 6.16 3.08
C ALA A 147 -9.83 5.46 3.83
N VAL A 148 -9.63 5.14 5.11
CA VAL A 148 -10.59 4.40 5.93
C VAL A 148 -11.83 5.26 6.17
N ALA A 149 -13.02 4.66 6.03
CA ALA A 149 -14.28 5.36 6.23
C ALA A 149 -14.39 5.94 7.65
N THR A 150 -14.88 7.17 7.76
CA THR A 150 -15.13 7.82 9.05
C THR A 150 -16.59 8.16 9.27
N THR A 151 -16.96 8.34 10.54
CA THR A 151 -18.25 8.90 10.96
C THR A 151 -18.01 10.13 11.81
N THR A 152 -18.64 11.26 11.46
CA THR A 152 -18.63 12.48 12.29
C THR A 152 -19.90 12.53 13.12
N SER A 153 -19.77 12.82 14.40
CA SER A 153 -20.87 13.10 15.33
C SER A 153 -20.60 14.41 16.05
N ALA A 154 -21.67 15.10 16.46
CA ALA A 154 -21.54 16.37 17.15
C ALA A 154 -22.69 16.60 18.14
N THR A 155 -22.40 17.33 19.21
CA THR A 155 -23.37 17.84 20.18
C THR A 155 -23.11 19.31 20.45
N VAL A 156 -24.16 20.07 20.81
CA VAL A 156 -24.05 21.48 21.19
C VAL A 156 -24.38 21.63 22.67
N SER A 157 -23.59 22.42 23.40
CA SER A 157 -23.83 22.72 24.82
C SER A 157 -23.41 24.15 25.17
N PRO A 158 -24.17 24.88 26.01
CA PRO A 158 -25.49 24.50 26.52
C PRO A 158 -26.55 24.49 25.40
N ASP A 159 -27.63 23.74 25.59
CA ASP A 159 -28.83 23.78 24.73
C ASP A 159 -30.06 24.05 25.63
N PRO A 160 -30.69 25.24 25.55
CA PRO A 160 -30.47 26.28 24.55
C PRO A 160 -29.17 27.08 24.73
N VAL A 161 -28.57 27.47 23.61
CA VAL A 161 -27.45 28.41 23.53
C VAL A 161 -27.95 29.84 23.80
N PRO A 162 -27.27 30.63 24.66
CA PRO A 162 -27.69 32.01 24.91
C PRO A 162 -27.41 32.91 23.70
N THR A 163 -28.32 33.85 23.42
CA THR A 163 -28.15 34.90 22.38
C THR A 163 -26.91 35.79 22.55
N SER A 164 -26.29 35.82 23.74
CA SER A 164 -25.07 36.58 24.02
C SER A 164 -23.89 35.67 24.32
N ASN A 165 -22.80 35.82 23.54
CA ASN A 165 -21.52 35.16 23.79
C ASN A 165 -20.76 35.70 25.03
N LYS A 166 -21.25 36.78 25.66
CA LYS A 166 -20.75 37.28 26.96
C LYS A 166 -21.33 36.51 28.16
N SER A 167 -22.11 35.47 27.89
CA SER A 167 -22.51 34.49 28.89
C SER A 167 -21.27 33.81 29.49
N SER A 168 -21.29 33.52 30.79
CA SER A 168 -20.32 32.63 31.46
C SER A 168 -20.22 31.23 30.85
N GLN A 169 -21.12 30.87 29.94
CA GLN A 169 -21.11 29.63 29.16
C GLN A 169 -21.50 29.95 27.70
N PRO A 170 -20.53 30.19 26.80
CA PRO A 170 -20.81 30.30 25.36
C PRO A 170 -21.25 28.94 24.80
N GLY A 171 -21.98 28.95 23.68
CA GLY A 171 -22.29 27.72 22.95
C GLY A 171 -21.02 27.07 22.42
N VAL A 172 -20.86 25.78 22.63
CA VAL A 172 -19.74 24.98 22.14
C VAL A 172 -20.28 23.77 21.41
N VAL A 173 -19.75 23.52 20.21
CA VAL A 173 -19.95 22.26 19.49
C VAL A 173 -18.84 21.31 19.91
N SER A 174 -19.20 20.17 20.49
CA SER A 174 -18.29 19.05 20.71
C SER A 174 -18.40 18.09 19.53
N ILE A 175 -17.27 17.74 18.93
CA ILE A 175 -17.21 16.99 17.67
C ILE A 175 -16.34 15.75 17.89
N HIS A 176 -16.82 14.59 17.45
CA HIS A 176 -16.08 13.33 17.49
C HIS A 176 -16.09 12.68 16.12
N VAL A 177 -14.92 12.25 15.66
CA VAL A 177 -14.73 11.55 14.39
C VAL A 177 -14.21 10.14 14.68
N THR A 178 -14.94 9.13 14.25
CA THR A 178 -14.59 7.73 14.49
C THR A 178 -14.35 6.98 13.19
N SER A 179 -13.58 5.90 13.28
CA SER A 179 -13.42 4.88 12.25
C SER A 179 -13.70 3.50 12.88
N PRO A 180 -14.15 2.48 12.12
CA PRO A 180 -14.48 1.15 12.67
C PRO A 180 -13.34 0.48 13.43
N ASN A 181 -12.10 0.59 12.96
CA ASN A 181 -10.97 -0.17 13.49
C ASN A 181 -9.77 0.71 13.88
N ASP A 182 -9.87 2.03 13.65
CA ASP A 182 -8.74 2.95 13.81
C ASP A 182 -9.13 4.17 14.64
N THR A 183 -8.13 4.75 15.31
CA THR A 183 -8.29 6.07 15.94
C THR A 183 -8.02 7.15 14.89
N VAL A 184 -9.05 7.93 14.57
CA VAL A 184 -8.91 9.06 13.63
C VAL A 184 -8.03 10.13 14.26
N THR A 185 -6.93 10.46 13.59
CA THR A 185 -6.00 11.50 14.02
C THR A 185 -5.78 12.50 12.90
N GLY A 186 -5.75 13.78 13.24
CA GLY A 186 -5.56 14.86 12.29
C GLY A 186 -6.73 15.08 11.31
N GLY A 187 -6.52 16.02 10.39
CA GLY A 187 -7.54 16.48 9.46
C GLY A 187 -8.38 17.65 10.01
N THR A 188 -8.95 18.41 9.10
CA THR A 188 -9.69 19.64 9.38
C THR A 188 -11.18 19.36 9.53
N VAL A 189 -11.81 20.02 10.49
CA VAL A 189 -13.26 20.08 10.66
C VAL A 189 -13.75 21.50 10.42
N GLU A 190 -14.77 21.63 9.60
CA GLU A 190 -15.49 22.86 9.33
C GLU A 190 -16.90 22.80 9.92
N VAL A 191 -17.32 23.88 10.57
CA VAL A 191 -18.66 24.04 11.15
C VAL A 191 -19.37 25.15 10.42
N TYR A 192 -20.49 24.82 9.78
CA TYR A 192 -21.32 25.78 9.04
C TYR A 192 -22.67 25.97 9.72
N ASP A 193 -23.16 27.20 9.72
CA ASP A 193 -24.56 27.55 9.96
C ASP A 193 -25.18 28.01 8.64
N GLY A 194 -26.08 27.19 8.08
CA GLY A 194 -26.48 27.33 6.68
C GLY A 194 -25.28 27.29 5.74
N SER A 195 -25.06 28.37 4.98
CA SER A 195 -23.89 28.55 4.10
C SER A 195 -22.72 29.30 4.76
N THR A 196 -22.87 29.73 6.01
CA THR A 196 -21.86 30.56 6.70
C THR A 196 -20.91 29.68 7.48
N LEU A 197 -19.61 29.76 7.21
CA LEU A 197 -18.58 29.10 8.03
C LEU A 197 -18.49 29.83 9.38
N VAL A 198 -18.85 29.13 10.47
CA VAL A 198 -18.84 29.70 11.83
C VAL A 198 -17.61 29.31 12.63
N GLY A 199 -16.88 28.27 12.22
CA GLY A 199 -15.60 27.94 12.80
C GLY A 199 -14.90 26.76 12.13
N THR A 200 -13.60 26.66 12.39
CA THR A 200 -12.74 25.58 11.93
C THR A 200 -11.90 25.06 13.08
N THR A 201 -11.62 23.78 13.10
CA THR A 201 -10.70 23.17 14.07
C THR A 201 -10.04 21.93 13.45
N THR A 202 -9.08 21.33 14.15
CA THR A 202 -8.45 20.07 13.74
C THR A 202 -8.80 18.95 14.71
N VAL A 203 -8.91 17.73 14.20
CA VAL A 203 -9.10 16.54 15.06
C VAL A 203 -7.80 16.28 15.82
N SER A 204 -7.88 16.26 17.15
CA SER A 204 -6.74 15.98 18.03
C SER A 204 -6.42 14.48 18.08
N ALA A 205 -5.38 14.08 18.82
CA ALA A 205 -5.00 12.68 18.99
C ALA A 205 -6.09 11.79 19.63
N THR A 206 -7.13 12.39 20.22
CA THR A 206 -8.25 11.66 20.86
C THR A 206 -9.49 11.50 19.96
N ALA A 207 -9.37 11.77 18.66
CA ALA A 207 -10.48 11.77 17.72
C ALA A 207 -11.61 12.80 18.05
N ALA A 208 -11.36 13.70 19.00
CA ALA A 208 -12.31 14.71 19.46
C ALA A 208 -11.75 16.12 19.33
N THR A 209 -12.65 17.09 19.13
CA THR A 209 -12.34 18.51 19.03
C THR A 209 -13.57 19.36 19.32
N THR A 210 -13.39 20.67 19.54
CA THR A 210 -14.49 21.58 19.84
C THR A 210 -14.40 22.87 19.03
N VAL A 211 -15.54 23.52 18.82
CA VAL A 211 -15.65 24.86 18.23
C VAL A 211 -16.58 25.71 19.08
N THR A 212 -16.11 26.88 19.52
CA THR A 212 -16.97 27.88 20.19
C THR A 212 -17.82 28.60 19.15
N LEU A 213 -19.13 28.61 19.36
CA LEU A 213 -20.09 29.26 18.47
C LEU A 213 -20.05 30.79 18.61
N PRO A 214 -20.34 31.52 17.52
CA PRO A 214 -20.54 32.96 17.58
C PRO A 214 -21.81 33.32 18.37
N ALA A 215 -21.98 34.61 18.67
CA ALA A 215 -23.23 35.11 19.23
C ALA A 215 -24.37 35.05 18.19
N TYR A 216 -25.53 34.53 18.61
CA TYR A 216 -26.72 34.46 17.76
C TYR A 216 -27.63 35.67 18.00
N LYS A 217 -27.99 36.37 16.92
CA LYS A 217 -28.90 37.53 16.97
C LYS A 217 -30.37 37.13 17.11
N HIS A 218 -30.72 35.93 16.66
CA HIS A 218 -32.10 35.46 16.56
C HIS A 218 -32.30 34.18 17.35
N LYS A 219 -33.43 34.10 18.04
CA LYS A 219 -33.89 32.92 18.78
C LYS A 219 -34.42 31.84 17.84
N GLY A 220 -34.61 30.65 18.40
CA GLY A 220 -35.24 29.51 17.75
C GLY A 220 -34.25 28.43 17.42
N THR A 221 -34.71 27.45 16.64
CA THR A 221 -33.92 26.31 16.21
C THR A 221 -32.88 26.72 15.16
N HIS A 222 -31.63 26.33 15.40
CA HIS A 222 -30.53 26.44 14.43
C HIS A 222 -30.00 25.04 14.12
N THR A 223 -29.52 24.84 12.89
CA THR A 223 -28.94 23.57 12.45
C THR A 223 -27.55 23.81 11.87
N LEU A 224 -26.55 23.21 12.50
CA LEU A 224 -25.18 23.25 12.01
C LEU A 224 -24.90 22.06 11.10
N THR A 225 -24.08 22.29 10.06
CA THR A 225 -23.45 21.23 9.27
C THR A 225 -21.98 21.12 9.67
N ILE A 226 -21.57 19.93 10.10
CA ILE A 226 -20.21 19.63 10.54
C ILE A 226 -19.55 18.76 9.48
N ARG A 227 -18.40 19.19 8.95
CA ARG A 227 -17.68 18.48 7.89
C ARG A 227 -16.26 18.17 8.32
N TYR A 228 -15.94 16.90 8.48
CA TYR A 228 -14.56 16.42 8.52
C TYR A 228 -14.05 16.25 7.08
N LEU A 229 -12.95 16.92 6.74
CA LEU A 229 -12.43 16.96 5.37
C LEU A 229 -11.57 15.74 4.99
N GLY A 230 -11.29 14.84 5.94
CA GLY A 230 -10.44 13.68 5.71
C GLY A 230 -8.93 13.97 5.78
N THR A 231 -8.15 12.93 5.52
CA THR A 231 -6.70 12.90 5.35
C THR A 231 -6.35 11.86 4.28
N ALA A 232 -5.06 11.61 4.03
CA ALA A 232 -4.64 10.47 3.19
C ALA A 232 -5.09 9.11 3.76
N LEU A 233 -5.25 8.99 5.09
CA LEU A 233 -5.60 7.75 5.77
C LEU A 233 -7.08 7.63 6.13
N PHE A 234 -7.81 8.74 6.17
CA PHE A 234 -9.20 8.79 6.65
C PHE A 234 -10.09 9.53 5.66
N ALA A 235 -11.18 8.91 5.22
CA ALA A 235 -12.12 9.52 4.30
C ALA A 235 -12.83 10.74 4.92
N PRO A 236 -13.35 11.68 4.13
CA PRO A 236 -14.20 12.74 4.65
C PRO A 236 -15.55 12.21 5.15
N SER A 237 -16.14 12.88 6.15
CA SER A 237 -17.48 12.58 6.65
C SER A 237 -18.18 13.84 7.15
N ALA A 238 -19.51 13.82 7.21
CA ALA A 238 -20.28 14.97 7.66
C ALA A 238 -21.50 14.56 8.49
N THR A 239 -21.98 15.48 9.32
CA THR A 239 -23.22 15.34 10.10
C THR A 239 -23.90 16.68 10.29
N THR A 240 -25.12 16.66 10.79
CA THR A 240 -25.84 17.86 11.21
C THR A 240 -26.24 17.77 12.66
N VAL A 241 -26.19 18.88 13.39
CA VAL A 241 -26.69 18.98 14.78
C VAL A 241 -27.62 20.18 14.90
N SER A 242 -28.79 19.97 15.48
CA SER A 242 -29.73 21.05 15.78
C SER A 242 -29.70 21.40 17.25
N PHE A 243 -29.91 22.66 17.57
CA PHE A 243 -29.94 23.19 18.94
C PHE A 243 -30.85 24.43 18.99
N GLU A 244 -31.30 24.80 20.17
CA GLU A 244 -32.13 25.98 20.38
C GLU A 244 -31.28 27.20 20.77
N VAL A 245 -31.71 28.39 20.36
CA VAL A 245 -31.17 29.66 20.85
C VAL A 245 -32.23 30.40 21.65
N SER A 246 -31.91 30.77 22.89
CA SER A 246 -32.84 31.47 23.79
C SER A 246 -32.22 32.71 24.45
N ASN A 247 -33.08 33.54 25.05
CA ASN A 247 -32.59 34.59 25.94
C ASN A 247 -32.05 33.94 27.20
N LYS A 248 -30.93 34.48 27.68
CA LYS A 248 -30.38 34.12 28.99
C LYS A 248 -31.35 34.51 30.11
#